data_AF-A0A943SBX4-F1
#
_entry.id   AF-A0A943SBX4-F1
#
_cell.length_a   1.000
_cell.length_b   1.000
_cell.length_c   1.000
_cell.angle_alpha   90.00
_cell.angle_beta   90.00
_cell.angle_gamma   90.00
#
_symmetry.space_group_name_H-M   'P 1'
#
loop_
_entity.id
_entity.type
_entity.pdbx_description
1 polymer ?
#
loop_
_entity_poly.entity_id
_entity_poly.type
_entity_poly.pdbx_seq_one_letter_code
_entity_poly.pdbx_strand_id
1 'polypeptide(L)'
;MTEQEKMLAGQVYDPSDETLNKLRMKAHRLSQDYNRLYDEEEQERARIMKELLPNCGPGVYLQGPIYFDYGVFTTIGENTFANFNFTVLDTCPVTIGDNVFLDRTVHWLHHYTRYDIRSGI
;
A
#
# COMPACT_ATOMS: atom_id res chain seq x y z
N MET A 1 5.20 24.91 0.61
CA MET A 1 4.90 23.48 0.48
C MET A 1 5.43 22.77 1.71
N THR A 2 4.66 21.86 2.29
CA THR A 2 5.13 20.94 3.34
C THR A 2 6.10 19.91 2.74
N GLU A 3 6.88 19.21 3.57
CA GLU A 3 7.76 18.14 3.08
C GLU A 3 6.97 17.00 2.41
N GLN A 4 5.77 16.71 2.91
CA GLN A 4 4.84 15.79 2.25
C GLN A 4 4.41 16.27 0.87
N GLU A 5 4.07 17.55 0.70
CA GLU A 5 3.69 18.10 -0.61
C GLU A 5 4.87 18.05 -1.59
N LYS A 6 6.11 18.31 -1.14
CA LYS A 6 7.32 18.17 -1.96
C LYS A 6 7.54 16.73 -2.38
N MET A 7 7.44 15.79 -1.42
CA MET A 7 7.56 14.35 -1.65
C MET A 7 6.58 13.87 -2.72
N LEU A 8 5.29 14.17 -2.56
CA LEU A 8 4.25 13.76 -3.49
C LEU A 8 4.37 14.43 -4.87
N ALA A 9 4.98 15.61 -4.93
CA ALA A 9 5.32 16.28 -6.19
C ALA A 9 6.61 15.77 -6.84
N GLY A 10 7.30 14.79 -6.25
CA GLY A 10 8.58 14.24 -6.73
C GLY A 10 9.76 15.21 -6.58
N GLN A 11 9.64 16.21 -5.72
CA GLN A 11 10.69 17.17 -5.41
C GLN A 11 11.59 16.64 -4.30
N VAL A 12 12.80 17.19 -4.17
CA VAL A 12 13.66 16.92 -3.02
C VAL A 12 12.94 17.40 -1.75
N TYR A 13 12.84 16.50 -0.77
CA TYR A 13 12.18 16.72 0.52
C TYR A 13 13.06 16.18 1.64
N ASP A 14 12.80 16.60 2.88
CA ASP A 14 13.41 16.05 4.08
C ASP A 14 12.63 14.81 4.55
N PRO A 15 13.17 13.57 4.39
CA PRO A 15 12.48 12.37 4.85
C PRO A 15 12.45 12.25 6.38
N SER A 16 13.21 13.05 7.12
CA SER A 16 13.23 13.07 8.59
C SER A 16 12.16 13.98 9.21
N ASP A 17 11.40 14.70 8.37
CA ASP A 17 10.26 15.51 8.79
C ASP A 17 9.33 14.75 9.75
N GLU A 18 8.87 15.44 10.80
CA GLU A 18 8.11 14.83 11.88
C GLU A 18 6.78 14.23 11.40
N THR A 19 6.10 14.89 10.45
CA THR A 19 4.83 14.42 9.89
C THR A 19 5.06 13.14 9.08
N LEU A 20 6.05 13.16 8.19
CA LEU A 20 6.42 11.99 7.39
C LEU A 20 6.86 10.81 8.28
N ASN A 21 7.66 11.08 9.32
CA ASN A 21 8.09 10.03 10.23
C ASN A 21 6.91 9.41 11.00
N LYS A 22 5.97 10.21 11.49
CA LYS A 22 4.76 9.71 12.17
C LYS A 22 3.91 8.81 11.26
N LEU A 23 3.70 9.22 10.01
CA LEU A 23 2.94 8.43 9.04
C LEU A 23 3.64 7.09 8.75
N ARG A 24 4.94 7.12 8.48
CA ARG A 24 5.73 5.91 8.21
C ARG A 24 5.76 4.94 9.38
N MET A 25 5.99 5.44 10.59
CA MET A 25 5.94 4.62 11.79
C MET A 25 4.57 3.96 12.02
N LYS A 26 3.47 4.69 11.72
CA LYS A 26 2.13 4.13 11.78
C LYS A 26 1.95 3.01 10.75
N ALA A 27 2.36 3.23 9.50
CA ALA A 27 2.24 2.25 8.41
C ALA A 27 3.05 0.97 8.70
N HIS A 28 4.29 1.13 9.18
CA HIS A 28 5.14 0.01 9.58
C HIS A 28 4.52 -0.82 10.70
N ARG A 29 3.97 -0.17 11.74
CA ARG A 29 3.31 -0.87 12.85
C ARG A 29 2.08 -1.63 12.36
N LEU A 30 1.21 -0.99 11.57
CA LEU A 30 0.02 -1.64 11.02
C LEU A 30 0.37 -2.80 10.10
N SER A 31 1.41 -2.67 9.28
CA SER A 31 1.91 -3.78 8.45
C SER A 31 2.37 -4.95 9.32
N GLN A 32 3.11 -4.68 10.41
CA GLN A 32 3.52 -5.72 11.37
C GLN A 32 2.35 -6.39 12.07
N ASP A 33 1.36 -5.60 12.49
CA ASP A 33 0.16 -6.12 13.15
C ASP A 33 -0.64 -6.99 12.18
N TYR A 34 -0.81 -6.58 10.91
CA TYR A 34 -1.44 -7.38 9.86
C TYR A 34 -0.72 -8.72 9.65
N ASN A 35 0.61 -8.68 9.58
CA ASN A 35 1.45 -9.85 9.31
C ASN A 35 1.48 -10.89 10.44
N ARG A 36 0.96 -10.54 11.63
CA ARG A 36 0.84 -11.44 12.77
C ARG A 36 -0.50 -12.16 12.84
N LEU A 37 -1.47 -11.72 12.06
CA LEU A 37 -2.81 -12.31 12.04
C LEU A 37 -2.83 -13.53 11.13
N TYR A 38 -3.65 -14.51 11.51
CA TYR A 38 -4.02 -15.62 10.64
C TYR A 38 -5.02 -15.15 9.56
N ASP A 39 -5.20 -15.97 8.52
CA ASP A 39 -6.06 -15.62 7.39
C ASP A 39 -7.55 -15.57 7.79
N GLU A 40 -7.94 -16.32 8.82
CA GLU A 40 -9.31 -16.37 9.36
C GLU A 40 -9.68 -15.16 10.23
N GLU A 41 -8.71 -14.32 10.63
CA GLU A 41 -8.94 -13.13 11.46
C GLU A 41 -9.44 -11.93 10.62
N GLU A 42 -10.42 -12.18 9.75
CA GLU A 42 -10.90 -11.25 8.71
C GLU A 42 -11.32 -9.88 9.26
N GLN A 43 -12.00 -9.85 10.40
CA GLN A 43 -12.47 -8.60 11.01
C GLN A 43 -11.31 -7.70 11.44
N GLU A 44 -10.27 -8.30 12.02
CA GLU A 44 -9.10 -7.57 12.49
C GLU A 44 -8.20 -7.16 11.33
N ARG A 45 -8.05 -8.03 10.32
CA ARG A 45 -7.40 -7.68 9.05
C ARG A 45 -8.09 -6.51 8.36
N ALA A 46 -9.43 -6.52 8.30
CA ALA A 46 -10.21 -5.42 7.71
C ALA A 46 -10.06 -4.12 8.51
N ARG A 47 -10.02 -4.18 9.85
CA ARG A 47 -9.77 -3.02 10.72
C ARG A 47 -8.41 -2.38 10.40
N ILE A 48 -7.36 -3.19 10.34
CA ILE A 48 -6.00 -2.73 10.02
C ILE A 48 -5.94 -2.16 8.59
N MET A 49 -6.53 -2.85 7.61
CA MET A 49 -6.57 -2.39 6.22
C MET A 49 -7.24 -1.03 6.08
N LYS A 50 -8.33 -0.78 6.81
CA LYS A 50 -9.01 0.53 6.81
C LYS A 50 -8.12 1.65 7.34
N GLU A 51 -7.23 1.37 8.28
CA GLU A 51 -6.29 2.35 8.81
C GLU A 51 -5.04 2.52 7.97
N LEU A 52 -4.55 1.44 7.36
CA LEU A 52 -3.32 1.40 6.56
C LEU A 52 -3.56 1.92 5.13
N LEU A 53 -4.65 1.49 4.50
CA LEU A 53 -5.01 1.76 3.11
C LEU A 53 -6.45 2.28 3.01
N PRO A 54 -6.72 3.51 3.48
CA PRO A 54 -8.07 4.06 3.54
C PRO A 54 -8.74 4.21 2.15
N ASN A 55 -7.95 4.17 1.07
CA ASN A 55 -8.39 4.31 -0.31
C ASN A 55 -8.52 2.96 -1.05
N CYS A 56 -8.64 1.84 -0.35
CA CYS A 56 -8.90 0.53 -0.97
C CYS A 56 -10.38 0.32 -1.28
N GLY A 57 -10.66 -0.22 -2.46
CA GLY A 57 -11.98 -0.70 -2.85
C GLY A 57 -12.40 -1.99 -2.11
N PRO A 58 -13.68 -2.36 -2.17
CA PRO A 58 -14.15 -3.66 -1.68
C PRO A 58 -13.48 -4.83 -2.39
N GLY A 59 -13.37 -5.98 -1.70
CA GLY A 59 -12.80 -7.20 -2.28
C GLY A 59 -11.28 -7.19 -2.44
N VAL A 60 -10.56 -6.20 -1.89
CA VAL A 60 -9.10 -6.22 -1.82
C VAL A 60 -8.64 -7.25 -0.79
N TYR A 61 -7.81 -8.19 -1.23
CA TYR A 61 -7.18 -9.19 -0.37
C TYR A 61 -5.66 -9.15 -0.56
N LEU A 62 -4.93 -8.94 0.53
CA LEU A 62 -3.46 -8.97 0.53
C LEU A 62 -2.99 -10.17 1.34
N GLN A 63 -2.31 -11.09 0.70
CA GLN A 63 -1.68 -12.22 1.37
C GLN A 63 -0.46 -11.71 2.16
N GLY A 64 -0.52 -11.82 3.48
CA GLY A 64 0.60 -11.46 4.36
C GLY A 64 1.81 -12.37 4.11
N PRO A 65 3.06 -11.88 4.25
CA PRO A 65 3.38 -10.57 4.80
C PRO A 65 3.28 -9.42 3.77
N ILE A 66 2.86 -8.24 4.24
CA ILE A 66 2.78 -6.97 3.49
C ILE A 66 3.75 -5.93 4.06
N TYR A 67 4.17 -4.98 3.22
CA TYR A 67 5.08 -3.90 3.57
C TYR A 67 4.71 -2.60 2.86
N PHE A 68 4.50 -1.52 3.62
CA PHE A 68 4.18 -0.19 3.10
C PHE A 68 5.06 0.87 3.75
N ASP A 69 5.52 1.85 2.97
CA ASP A 69 6.25 3.01 3.50
C ASP A 69 5.31 3.96 4.25
N TYR A 70 4.16 4.32 3.66
CA TYR A 70 3.14 5.18 4.25
C TYR A 70 1.73 4.56 4.20
N GLY A 71 1.42 3.76 3.17
CA GLY A 71 0.12 3.14 2.92
C GLY A 71 -0.96 4.12 2.42
N VAL A 72 -1.10 5.25 3.09
CA VAL A 72 -2.16 6.25 2.82
C VAL A 72 -2.05 6.92 1.44
N PHE A 73 -0.90 6.83 0.77
CA PHE A 73 -0.71 7.35 -0.58
C PHE A 73 -0.92 6.28 -1.66
N THR A 74 -1.36 5.09 -1.25
CA THR A 74 -1.73 3.99 -2.14
C THR A 74 -3.26 3.92 -2.30
N THR A 75 -3.71 3.76 -3.53
CA THR A 75 -5.09 3.45 -3.91
C THR A 75 -5.11 2.09 -4.59
N ILE A 76 -6.02 1.20 -4.18
CA ILE A 76 -6.18 -0.14 -4.76
C ILE A 76 -7.65 -0.30 -5.16
N GLY A 77 -7.89 -0.62 -6.42
CA GLY A 77 -9.22 -0.88 -6.96
C GLY A 77 -9.86 -2.16 -6.43
N GLU A 78 -11.15 -2.32 -6.75
CA GLU A 78 -11.97 -3.40 -6.23
C GLU A 78 -11.48 -4.79 -6.71
N ASN A 79 -11.81 -5.84 -5.96
CA ASN A 79 -11.52 -7.24 -6.33
C ASN A 79 -10.04 -7.50 -6.68
N THR A 80 -9.13 -6.84 -5.98
CA THR A 80 -7.69 -6.99 -6.20
C THR A 80 -7.08 -8.00 -5.23
N PHE A 81 -6.28 -8.91 -5.75
CA PHE A 81 -5.50 -9.86 -4.96
C PHE A 81 -4.01 -9.55 -5.08
N ALA A 82 -3.29 -9.53 -3.95
CA ALA A 82 -1.83 -9.51 -3.93
C ALA A 82 -1.27 -10.69 -3.16
N ASN A 83 -0.31 -11.40 -3.76
CA ASN A 83 0.35 -12.54 -3.13
C ASN A 83 1.42 -12.11 -2.09
N PHE A 84 2.04 -13.11 -1.44
CA PHE A 84 3.04 -12.94 -0.38
C PHE A 84 4.12 -11.89 -0.71
N ASN A 85 4.57 -11.19 0.33
CA ASN A 85 5.63 -10.18 0.28
C ASN A 85 5.29 -8.94 -0.55
N PHE A 86 4.01 -8.60 -0.66
CA PHE A 86 3.57 -7.40 -1.35
C PHE A 86 4.18 -6.16 -0.68
N THR A 87 5.00 -5.42 -1.44
CA THR A 87 5.77 -4.28 -0.94
C THR A 87 5.52 -3.04 -1.79
N VAL A 88 5.12 -1.95 -1.14
CA VAL A 88 4.81 -0.66 -1.79
C VAL A 88 5.58 0.47 -1.11
N LEU A 89 6.39 1.18 -1.90
CA LEU A 89 7.10 2.38 -1.48
C LEU A 89 6.33 3.62 -1.99
N ASP A 90 5.28 4.02 -1.28
CA ASP A 90 4.37 5.10 -1.68
C ASP A 90 4.87 6.50 -1.28
N THR A 91 6.13 6.79 -1.59
CA THR A 91 6.72 8.15 -1.56
C THR A 91 6.18 9.05 -2.68
N CYS A 92 5.34 8.50 -3.56
CA CYS A 92 4.49 9.22 -4.48
C CYS A 92 3.13 8.51 -4.54
N PRO A 93 2.09 9.14 -5.12
CA PRO A 93 0.79 8.47 -5.26
C PRO A 93 0.93 7.16 -6.06
N VAL A 94 0.50 6.04 -5.45
CA VAL A 94 0.45 4.72 -6.10
C VAL A 94 -1.00 4.37 -6.38
N THR A 95 -1.29 3.88 -7.58
CA THR A 95 -2.64 3.46 -7.97
C THR A 95 -2.59 2.10 -8.63
N ILE A 96 -3.34 1.15 -8.07
CA ILE A 96 -3.63 -0.16 -8.63
C ILE A 96 -5.10 -0.15 -9.03
N GLY A 97 -5.41 -0.60 -10.25
CA GLY A 97 -6.76 -0.62 -10.80
C GLY A 97 -7.66 -1.70 -10.20
N ASP A 98 -8.84 -1.88 -10.78
CA ASP A 98 -9.81 -2.90 -10.38
C ASP A 98 -9.47 -4.27 -10.99
N ASN A 99 -9.86 -5.35 -10.32
CA ASN A 99 -9.73 -6.75 -10.76
C ASN A 99 -8.27 -7.15 -11.09
N VAL A 100 -7.32 -6.65 -10.30
CA VAL A 100 -5.90 -6.93 -10.49
C VAL A 100 -5.50 -8.19 -9.71
N PHE A 101 -4.77 -9.09 -10.36
CA PHE A 101 -4.19 -10.27 -9.72
C PHE A 101 -2.65 -10.19 -9.75
N LEU A 102 -2.02 -10.01 -8.58
CA LEU A 102 -0.56 -9.96 -8.45
C LEU A 102 -0.05 -11.31 -7.93
N ASP A 103 0.38 -12.18 -8.87
CA ASP A 103 0.70 -13.59 -8.64
C ASP A 103 2.11 -13.86 -8.06
N ARG A 104 3.08 -13.00 -8.39
CA ARG A 104 4.47 -13.09 -7.93
C ARG A 104 4.81 -11.98 -6.94
N THR A 105 5.88 -12.17 -6.16
CA THR A 105 6.45 -11.10 -5.34
C THR A 105 6.92 -9.96 -6.27
N VAL A 106 6.11 -8.91 -6.37
CA VAL A 106 6.43 -7.69 -7.12
C VAL A 106 6.91 -6.64 -6.12
N HIS A 107 8.17 -6.23 -6.24
CA HIS A 107 8.69 -5.04 -5.56
C HIS A 107 8.29 -3.80 -6.37
N TRP A 108 7.34 -3.01 -5.89
CA TRP A 108 6.97 -1.76 -6.55
C TRP A 108 7.94 -0.66 -6.11
N LEU A 109 8.98 -0.47 -6.92
CA LEU A 109 9.95 0.62 -6.82
C LEU A 109 9.68 1.62 -7.95
N HIS A 110 9.42 2.87 -7.59
CA HIS A 110 9.49 4.07 -8.43
C HIS A 110 9.38 3.87 -9.95
N HIS A 111 8.18 4.04 -10.51
CA HIS A 111 8.02 4.64 -11.84
C HIS A 111 6.58 5.11 -12.09
N TYR A 112 6.45 6.25 -12.77
CA TYR A 112 5.22 6.69 -13.43
C TYR A 112 4.85 5.69 -14.53
N THR A 113 4.18 4.61 -14.16
CA THR A 113 3.64 3.67 -15.14
C THR A 113 2.25 3.27 -14.70
N ARG A 114 1.24 3.86 -15.36
CA ARG A 114 -0.08 3.24 -15.48
C ARG A 114 0.13 1.90 -16.15
N TYR A 115 0.00 0.80 -15.41
CA TYR A 115 -0.15 -0.51 -16.00
C TYR A 115 -1.62 -0.92 -15.91
N ASP A 116 -2.26 -1.04 -17.08
CA ASP A 116 -3.53 -1.74 -17.26
C ASP A 116 -3.21 -3.25 -17.24
N ILE A 117 -3.25 -3.87 -16.05
CA ILE A 117 -3.14 -5.33 -15.95
C ILE A 117 -4.48 -5.89 -16.43
N ARG A 118 -4.59 -6.13 -17.73
CA ARG A 118 -5.62 -7.00 -18.29
C ARG A 118 -5.14 -8.44 -18.16
N SER A 119 -5.57 -9.14 -17.12
CA SER A 119 -5.56 -10.60 -17.14
C SER A 119 -6.84 -11.08 -17.81
N GLY A 120 -6.75 -11.50 -19.08
CA GLY A 120 -7.47 -12.72 -19.49
C GLY A 120 -6.84 -13.89 -18.71
N ILE A 121 -7.56 -14.88 -18.21
CA ILE A 121 -8.77 -15.57 -18.69
C ILE A 121 -9.69 -15.80 -17.49
#